data_AF-W6ZE33-F1
#
_entry.id   AF-W6ZE33-F1
#
_cell.length_a   1.000
_cell.length_b   1.000
_cell.length_c   1.000
_cell.angle_alpha   90.00
_cell.angle_beta   90.00
_cell.angle_gamma   90.00
#
_symmetry.space_group_name_H-M   'P 1'
#
loop_
_entity.id
_entity.type
_entity.pdbx_description
1 polymer ?
#
loop_
_entity_poly.entity_id
_entity_poly.type
_entity_poly.pdbx_seq_one_letter_code
_entity_poly.pdbx_strand_id
1 'polypeptide(L)'
;MRKPSDETLLVDTDLEKKLTLALQRFLEGATGRISLNESAGGAIIQTVSCGNSLAIFYDGLKLSQADLIKGLVSIERTFGDIRSMSVPYCHFMLPVTFTHRKLEDAMDRHMTNQRPTATYLPDPFKYLAEINGISPEQLKKQVLNIRCVVFGVGFFMALPVLLAADPRQRLRCPKMNPSRTYTPQGCLAWGGSAMSICPVDAPGGYMPIGMTMPGVDIFGTKSGFTKEQPWIFQDMDTVEFYDVTEEEYDAEMMRFKSGSYKYRVQESTFDLAEHNELLKSTADEVASLLKVRGKLQDEMAIKEKKILQEWLESKAAGNEILDDINTDNPNPHIVESPVNANVWKVPVKDRDVIRAGQKLAILEAMKMEIDICLDAHIEKATVQKVLTQPSDTVVSERPLFVVSKF
;
A
#
# COMPACT_ATOMS: atom_id res chain seq x y z
N MET A 1 7.93 4.75 25.79
CA MET A 1 7.87 3.33 25.40
C MET A 1 6.46 2.79 25.64
N ARG A 2 5.95 1.94 24.76
CA ARG A 2 4.61 1.31 24.83
C ARG A 2 4.74 -0.22 24.77
N LYS A 3 3.78 -0.95 25.34
CA LYS A 3 3.74 -2.43 25.36
C LYS A 3 2.60 -2.94 24.47
N PRO A 4 2.87 -3.38 23.23
CA PRO A 4 1.85 -3.95 22.35
C PRO A 4 1.47 -5.40 22.74
N SER A 5 2.43 -6.16 23.29
CA SER A 5 2.26 -7.56 23.72
C SER A 5 3.29 -7.92 24.79
N ASP A 6 3.28 -9.17 25.29
CA ASP A 6 4.19 -9.62 26.35
C ASP A 6 5.67 -9.71 25.93
N GLU A 7 5.92 -9.94 24.64
CA GLU A 7 7.27 -10.11 24.07
C GLU A 7 7.63 -9.02 23.06
N THR A 8 6.96 -7.86 23.16
CA THR A 8 7.23 -6.72 22.28
C THR A 8 7.28 -5.44 23.07
N LEU A 9 8.33 -4.66 22.83
CA LEU A 9 8.47 -3.31 23.34
C LEU A 9 8.53 -2.33 22.16
N LEU A 10 7.71 -1.29 22.20
CA LEU A 10 7.75 -0.21 21.22
C LEU A 10 8.44 1.01 21.84
N VAL A 11 9.57 1.40 21.26
CA VAL A 11 10.33 2.59 21.64
C VAL A 11 10.00 3.70 20.66
N ASP A 12 9.26 4.70 21.11
CA ASP A 12 9.02 5.91 20.32
C ASP A 12 10.08 6.94 20.68
N THR A 13 10.67 7.52 19.65
CA THR A 13 11.72 8.51 19.75
C THR A 13 11.31 9.82 19.07
N ASP A 14 12.04 10.88 19.36
CA ASP A 14 11.86 12.17 18.71
C ASP A 14 12.40 12.13 17.27
N LEU A 15 11.57 12.57 16.31
CA LEU A 15 11.89 12.68 14.88
C LEU A 15 13.13 13.56 14.65
N GLU A 16 13.30 14.63 15.44
CA GLU A 16 14.43 15.54 15.31
C GLU A 16 15.76 14.91 15.71
N LYS A 17 15.71 13.83 16.51
CA LYS A 17 16.92 13.16 17.00
C LYS A 17 17.30 11.93 16.18
N LYS A 18 16.42 11.40 15.31
CA LYS A 18 16.63 10.12 14.58
C LYS A 18 17.21 9.00 15.48
N LEU A 19 16.81 9.01 16.75
CA LEU A 19 17.36 8.15 17.80
C LEU A 19 17.08 6.67 17.51
N THR A 20 16.00 6.36 16.78
CA THR A 20 15.66 5.01 16.30
C THR A 20 16.82 4.35 15.56
N LEU A 21 17.43 5.03 14.57
CA LEU A 21 18.48 4.44 13.73
C LEU A 21 19.76 4.24 14.54
N ALA A 22 20.15 5.24 15.34
CA ALA A 22 21.31 5.14 16.22
C ALA A 22 21.15 4.00 17.24
N LEU A 23 19.96 3.88 17.82
CA LEU A 23 19.62 2.80 18.75
C LEU A 23 19.68 1.43 18.07
N GLN A 24 19.09 1.30 16.88
CA GLN A 24 19.15 0.04 16.13
C GLN A 24 20.60 -0.37 15.84
N ARG A 25 21.42 0.53 15.31
CA ARG A 25 22.84 0.27 15.02
C ARG A 25 23.62 -0.10 16.29
N PHE A 26 23.30 0.55 17.41
CA PHE A 26 23.91 0.20 18.69
C PHE A 26 23.54 -1.23 19.11
N LEU A 27 22.25 -1.61 19.02
CA LEU A 27 21.80 -2.95 19.39
C LEU A 27 22.38 -4.05 18.48
N GLU A 28 22.60 -3.74 17.20
CA GLU A 28 23.27 -4.62 16.22
C GLU A 28 24.74 -4.87 16.60
N GLY A 29 25.43 -3.86 17.15
CA GLY A 29 26.83 -3.97 17.61
C GLY A 29 27.01 -4.33 19.09
N ALA A 30 25.94 -4.39 19.87
CA ALA A 30 25.99 -4.65 21.31
C ALA A 30 26.36 -6.10 21.63
N THR A 31 26.78 -6.35 22.86
CA THR A 31 27.00 -7.69 23.43
C THR A 31 26.20 -7.90 24.71
N GLY A 32 26.06 -9.15 25.17
CA GLY A 32 25.27 -9.49 26.35
C GLY A 32 23.76 -9.48 26.08
N ARG A 33 22.96 -9.50 27.15
CA ARG A 33 21.49 -9.77 27.06
C ARG A 33 20.72 -8.79 26.17
N ILE A 34 21.19 -7.56 26.05
CA ILE A 34 20.55 -6.51 25.23
C ILE A 34 21.05 -6.49 23.77
N SER A 35 21.79 -7.52 23.34
CA SER A 35 22.26 -7.68 21.96
C SER A 35 21.25 -8.42 21.09
N LEU A 36 21.31 -8.14 19.78
CA LEU A 36 20.69 -8.93 18.70
C LEU A 36 21.47 -10.21 18.37
N ASN A 37 22.72 -10.32 18.80
CA ASN A 37 23.58 -11.46 18.49
C ASN A 37 23.43 -12.54 19.58
N GLU A 38 22.70 -13.60 19.26
CA GLU A 38 22.50 -14.74 20.17
C GLU A 38 23.83 -15.38 20.62
N SER A 39 24.80 -15.51 19.72
CA SER A 39 26.13 -16.04 20.03
C SER A 39 26.91 -15.14 21.01
N ALA A 40 26.56 -13.86 21.11
CA ALA A 40 27.12 -12.91 22.08
C ALA A 40 26.28 -12.79 23.37
N GLY A 41 25.35 -13.72 23.60
CA GLY A 41 24.46 -13.74 24.76
C GLY A 41 23.21 -12.87 24.62
N GLY A 42 22.87 -12.49 23.38
CA GLY A 42 21.69 -11.67 23.05
C GLY A 42 20.36 -12.34 23.39
N ALA A 43 19.46 -11.58 24.00
CA ALA A 43 18.07 -11.97 24.21
C ALA A 43 17.10 -11.17 23.31
N ILE A 44 17.59 -10.19 22.55
CA ILE A 44 16.79 -9.53 21.52
C ILE A 44 16.81 -10.41 20.28
N ILE A 45 15.61 -10.76 19.80
CA ILE A 45 15.40 -11.64 18.65
C ILE A 45 15.47 -10.84 17.35
N GLN A 46 14.75 -9.71 17.31
CA GLN A 46 14.64 -8.89 16.12
C GLN A 46 14.27 -7.45 16.50
N THR A 47 14.71 -6.51 15.67
CA THR A 47 14.20 -5.14 15.67
C THR A 47 13.53 -4.79 14.36
N VAL A 48 12.50 -3.94 14.41
CA VAL A 48 11.87 -3.35 13.23
C VAL A 48 11.79 -1.85 13.43
N SER A 49 12.55 -1.09 12.63
CA SER A 49 12.49 0.36 12.56
C SER A 49 11.37 0.81 11.63
N CYS A 50 10.66 1.86 12.02
CA CYS A 50 9.80 2.58 11.09
C CYS A 50 9.68 4.03 11.58
N GLY A 51 10.30 4.95 10.84
CA GLY A 51 10.34 6.36 11.19
C GLY A 51 10.91 6.59 12.57
N ASN A 52 10.06 7.05 13.49
CA ASN A 52 10.47 7.43 14.84
C ASN A 52 10.23 6.34 15.89
N SER A 53 9.81 5.15 15.47
CA SER A 53 9.57 4.03 16.37
C SER A 53 10.49 2.85 16.06
N LEU A 54 10.98 2.20 17.11
CA LEU A 54 11.69 0.92 17.06
C LEU A 54 10.84 -0.13 17.80
N ALA A 55 10.37 -1.14 17.08
CA ALA A 55 9.80 -2.34 17.70
C ALA A 55 10.94 -3.30 18.03
N ILE A 56 10.98 -3.78 19.28
CA ILE A 56 11.97 -4.73 19.79
C ILE A 56 11.24 -6.00 20.21
N PHE A 57 11.60 -7.10 19.58
CA PHE A 57 11.15 -8.45 19.92
C PHE A 57 12.25 -9.14 20.71
N TYR A 58 11.91 -9.69 21.88
CA TYR A 58 12.89 -10.25 22.81
C TYR A 58 12.36 -11.49 23.54
N ASP A 59 13.29 -12.35 23.97
CA ASP A 59 13.00 -13.52 24.78
C ASP A 59 12.80 -13.11 26.25
N GLY A 60 11.54 -13.11 26.69
CA GLY A 60 11.15 -12.72 28.05
C GLY A 60 11.67 -13.66 29.15
N LEU A 61 12.06 -14.90 28.81
CA LEU A 61 12.66 -15.84 29.75
C LEU A 61 14.15 -15.54 30.00
N LYS A 62 14.84 -14.98 29.00
CA LYS A 62 16.26 -14.59 29.09
C LYS A 62 16.45 -13.14 29.59
N LEU A 63 15.52 -12.25 29.28
CA LEU A 63 15.61 -10.82 29.61
C LEU A 63 14.25 -10.29 30.10
N SER A 64 14.21 -9.82 31.34
CA SER A 64 12.99 -9.19 31.87
C SER A 64 12.73 -7.86 31.18
N GLN A 65 11.45 -7.48 31.05
CA GLN A 65 11.06 -6.20 30.46
C GLN A 65 11.69 -5.01 31.21
N ALA A 66 11.74 -5.07 32.53
CA ALA A 66 12.31 -4.01 33.36
C ALA A 66 13.81 -3.82 33.08
N ASP A 67 14.55 -4.92 32.92
CA ASP A 67 15.97 -4.88 32.58
C ASP A 67 16.20 -4.40 31.15
N LEU A 68 15.34 -4.80 30.19
CA LEU A 68 15.38 -4.28 28.82
C LEU A 68 15.19 -2.76 28.81
N ILE A 69 14.14 -2.25 29.45
CA ILE A 69 13.87 -0.81 29.53
C ILE A 69 15.06 -0.07 30.19
N LYS A 70 15.57 -0.61 31.29
CA LYS A 70 16.73 -0.03 31.99
C LYS A 70 17.98 0.01 31.10
N GLY A 71 18.22 -1.07 30.34
CA GLY A 71 19.30 -1.16 29.37
C GLY A 71 19.17 -0.12 28.26
N LEU A 72 17.98 0.00 27.66
CA LEU A 72 17.69 0.97 26.60
C LEU A 72 17.85 2.42 27.08
N VAL A 73 17.34 2.76 28.27
CA VAL A 73 17.53 4.09 28.87
C VAL A 73 19.01 4.36 29.17
N SER A 74 19.77 3.34 29.57
CA SER A 74 21.21 3.47 29.77
C SER A 74 21.93 3.75 28.46
N ILE A 75 21.57 3.03 27.38
CA ILE A 75 22.12 3.24 26.04
C ILE A 75 21.79 4.63 25.52
N GLU A 76 20.53 5.07 25.67
CA GLU A 76 20.10 6.40 25.24
C GLU A 76 20.98 7.51 25.81
N ARG A 77 21.36 7.38 27.09
CA ARG A 77 22.24 8.35 27.77
C ARG A 77 23.68 8.36 27.24
N THR A 78 24.11 7.31 26.54
CA THR A 78 25.44 7.26 25.91
C THR A 78 25.50 7.99 24.58
N PHE A 79 24.36 8.21 23.93
CA PHE A 79 24.34 8.95 22.68
C PHE A 79 24.67 10.43 22.94
N GLY A 80 25.73 10.91 22.28
CA GLY A 80 26.06 12.32 22.24
C GLY A 80 25.10 13.11 21.33
N ASP A 81 25.56 14.26 20.84
CA ASP A 81 24.78 15.02 19.87
C ASP A 81 24.78 14.33 18.49
N ILE A 82 23.71 13.60 18.20
CA ILE A 82 23.53 12.89 16.93
C ILE A 82 22.95 13.79 15.81
N ARG A 83 22.74 15.08 16.06
CA ARG A 83 22.14 16.03 15.09
C ARG A 83 23.06 16.42 13.94
N SER A 84 24.35 16.07 13.99
CA SER A 84 25.33 16.31 12.93
C SER A 84 25.91 15.01 12.35
N MET A 85 25.22 13.88 12.54
CA MET A 85 25.66 12.61 12.00
C MET A 85 25.56 12.59 10.48
N SER A 86 26.51 11.91 9.85
CA SER A 86 26.55 11.67 8.41
C SER A 86 26.34 10.18 8.16
N VAL A 87 25.39 9.81 7.31
CA VAL A 87 25.03 8.39 7.06
C VAL A 87 25.20 8.09 5.58
N PRO A 88 26.02 7.10 5.18
CA PRO A 88 26.11 6.68 3.79
C PRO A 88 24.78 6.07 3.34
N TYR A 89 24.34 6.39 2.14
CA TYR A 89 23.12 5.84 1.56
C TYR A 89 23.20 5.78 0.02
N CYS A 90 22.26 5.07 -0.60
CA CYS A 90 22.11 4.99 -2.05
C CYS A 90 21.03 5.96 -2.56
N HIS A 91 21.38 6.76 -3.56
CA HIS A 91 20.45 7.61 -4.28
C HIS A 91 19.91 6.89 -5.52
N PHE A 92 18.59 6.66 -5.55
CA PHE A 92 17.89 6.00 -6.64
C PHE A 92 17.16 7.01 -7.51
N MET A 93 17.33 6.89 -8.83
CA MET A 93 16.48 7.57 -9.80
C MET A 93 15.56 6.55 -10.46
N LEU A 94 14.25 6.66 -10.23
CA LEU A 94 13.26 5.69 -10.71
C LEU A 94 12.39 6.29 -11.84
N PRO A 95 12.02 5.51 -12.86
CA PRO A 95 11.02 5.94 -13.82
C PRO A 95 9.65 6.03 -13.13
N VAL A 96 8.83 7.01 -13.48
CA VAL A 96 7.43 7.10 -13.06
C VAL A 96 6.54 7.42 -14.25
N THR A 97 5.40 6.74 -14.33
CA THR A 97 4.28 7.17 -15.16
C THR A 97 3.08 7.48 -14.27
N PHE A 98 2.37 8.55 -14.58
CA PHE A 98 1.17 9.00 -13.84
C PHE A 98 -0.13 8.48 -14.47
N THR A 99 -0.03 7.90 -15.67
CA THR A 99 -1.15 7.35 -16.43
C THR A 99 -0.79 5.93 -16.83
N HIS A 100 -1.53 4.95 -16.33
CA HIS A 100 -1.36 3.56 -16.71
C HIS A 100 -2.65 2.81 -16.43
N ARG A 101 -3.05 1.93 -17.36
CA ARG A 101 -4.21 1.05 -17.24
C ARG A 101 -4.35 0.33 -15.89
N LYS A 102 -3.24 -0.11 -15.28
CA LYS A 102 -3.25 -0.79 -13.96
C LYS A 102 -3.82 0.08 -12.83
N LEU A 103 -3.66 1.41 -12.92
CA LEU A 103 -4.21 2.35 -11.93
C LEU A 103 -5.73 2.47 -12.09
N GLU A 104 -6.20 2.58 -13.34
CA GLU A 104 -7.62 2.62 -13.70
C GLU A 104 -8.32 1.33 -13.23
N ASP A 105 -7.77 0.17 -13.61
CA ASP A 105 -8.34 -1.14 -13.25
C ASP A 105 -8.42 -1.33 -11.72
N ALA A 106 -7.44 -0.82 -10.97
CA ALA A 106 -7.46 -0.88 -9.51
C ALA A 106 -8.56 0.02 -8.91
N MET A 107 -8.82 1.19 -9.51
CA MET A 107 -9.90 2.09 -9.07
C MET A 107 -11.27 1.54 -9.45
N ASP A 108 -11.43 1.05 -10.68
CA ASP A 108 -12.67 0.42 -11.15
C ASP A 108 -13.06 -0.76 -10.26
N ARG A 109 -12.09 -1.61 -9.90
CA ARG A 109 -12.30 -2.72 -8.96
C ARG A 109 -12.74 -2.22 -7.58
N HIS A 110 -12.10 -1.18 -7.03
CA HIS A 110 -12.49 -0.63 -5.73
C HIS A 110 -13.90 -0.03 -5.74
N MET A 111 -14.23 0.74 -6.79
CA MET A 111 -15.55 1.36 -6.95
C MET A 111 -16.65 0.30 -7.08
N THR A 112 -16.38 -0.76 -7.85
CA THR A 112 -17.35 -1.83 -8.10
C THR A 112 -17.58 -2.69 -6.85
N ASN A 113 -16.50 -3.12 -6.18
CA ASN A 113 -16.61 -4.18 -5.17
C ASN A 113 -16.67 -3.67 -3.73
N GLN A 114 -16.18 -2.45 -3.47
CA GLN A 114 -16.00 -1.95 -2.11
C GLN A 114 -16.83 -0.71 -1.85
N ARG A 115 -16.55 0.39 -2.56
CA ARG A 115 -17.18 1.68 -2.31
C ARG A 115 -17.26 2.51 -3.61
N PRO A 116 -18.47 2.72 -4.16
CA PRO A 116 -18.64 3.40 -5.44
C PRO A 116 -18.45 4.92 -5.36
N THR A 117 -18.61 5.53 -4.18
CA THR A 117 -18.58 6.99 -4.00
C THR A 117 -17.74 7.41 -2.79
N ALA A 118 -16.80 8.33 -3.01
CA ALA A 118 -15.99 9.00 -1.99
C ALA A 118 -15.37 10.27 -2.60
N THR A 119 -14.88 11.22 -1.79
CA THR A 119 -14.22 12.44 -2.31
C THR A 119 -12.96 12.15 -3.12
N TYR A 120 -12.33 11.01 -2.89
CA TYR A 120 -11.11 10.58 -3.58
C TYR A 120 -11.36 9.75 -4.85
N LEU A 121 -12.62 9.56 -5.24
CA LEU A 121 -13.03 8.80 -6.42
C LEU A 121 -13.68 9.73 -7.46
N PRO A 122 -13.53 9.44 -8.77
CA PRO A 122 -12.82 8.29 -9.36
C PRO A 122 -11.30 8.52 -9.50
N ASP A 123 -10.81 9.72 -9.21
CA ASP A 123 -9.42 10.13 -9.49
C ASP A 123 -8.66 10.51 -8.20
N PRO A 124 -7.93 9.56 -7.60
CA PRO A 124 -7.13 9.81 -6.39
C PRO A 124 -5.97 10.79 -6.60
N PHE A 125 -5.45 10.90 -7.83
CA PHE A 125 -4.36 11.82 -8.16
C PHE A 125 -4.86 13.27 -8.10
N LYS A 126 -5.99 13.53 -8.76
CA LYS A 126 -6.68 14.83 -8.68
C LYS A 126 -7.09 15.15 -7.25
N TYR A 127 -7.62 14.19 -6.50
CA TYR A 127 -7.96 14.39 -5.09
C TYR A 127 -6.75 14.82 -4.24
N LEU A 128 -5.59 14.18 -4.41
CA LEU A 128 -4.36 14.57 -3.70
C LEU A 128 -3.97 16.02 -3.99
N ALA A 129 -4.13 16.47 -5.23
CA ALA A 129 -3.84 17.84 -5.63
C ALA A 129 -4.83 18.83 -4.96
N GLU A 130 -6.13 18.56 -5.07
CA GLU A 130 -7.20 19.43 -4.56
C GLU A 130 -7.16 19.59 -3.04
N ILE A 131 -6.97 18.49 -2.29
CA ILE A 131 -6.89 18.55 -0.82
C ILE A 131 -5.64 19.29 -0.32
N ASN A 132 -4.66 19.54 -1.20
CA ASN A 132 -3.47 20.33 -0.90
C ASN A 132 -3.45 21.70 -1.60
N GLY A 133 -4.53 22.08 -2.28
CA GLY A 133 -4.68 23.40 -2.92
C GLY A 133 -3.79 23.63 -4.13
N ILE A 134 -3.41 22.57 -4.84
CA ILE A 134 -2.59 22.63 -6.06
C ILE A 134 -3.31 21.95 -7.21
N SER A 135 -2.92 22.25 -8.45
CA SER A 135 -3.45 21.57 -9.64
C SER A 135 -2.80 20.19 -9.85
N PRO A 136 -3.43 19.27 -10.60
CA PRO A 136 -2.81 18.00 -10.97
C PRO A 136 -1.45 18.16 -11.68
N GLU A 137 -1.29 19.19 -12.52
CA GLU A 137 -0.03 19.50 -13.21
C GLU A 137 1.04 19.97 -12.22
N GLN A 138 0.65 20.77 -11.22
CA GLN A 138 1.54 21.18 -10.13
C GLN A 138 1.96 19.97 -9.27
N LEU A 139 1.03 19.05 -8.99
CA LEU A 139 1.32 17.80 -8.29
C LEU A 139 2.32 16.95 -9.09
N LYS A 140 2.09 16.72 -10.38
CA LYS A 140 3.01 15.99 -11.27
C LYS A 140 4.40 16.64 -11.24
N LYS A 141 4.46 17.96 -11.44
CA LYS A 141 5.73 18.71 -11.38
C LYS A 141 6.41 18.56 -10.01
N GLN A 142 5.65 18.61 -8.92
CA GLN A 142 6.19 18.45 -7.58
C GLN A 142 6.78 17.05 -7.38
N VAL A 143 6.06 15.98 -7.78
CA VAL A 143 6.55 14.59 -7.69
C VAL A 143 7.82 14.38 -8.52
N LEU A 144 7.94 15.02 -9.69
CA LEU A 144 9.16 14.94 -10.51
C LEU A 144 10.34 15.75 -9.97
N ASN A 145 10.11 16.67 -9.02
CA ASN A 145 11.15 17.48 -8.37
C ASN A 145 11.29 17.17 -6.87
N ILE A 146 10.70 16.07 -6.41
CA ILE A 146 10.75 15.68 -5.00
C ILE A 146 11.96 14.78 -4.77
N ARG A 147 12.75 15.10 -3.74
CA ARG A 147 13.72 14.16 -3.18
C ARG A 147 13.10 13.51 -1.96
N CYS A 148 12.87 12.20 -2.01
CA CYS A 148 12.32 11.44 -0.91
C CYS A 148 13.41 10.68 -0.16
N VAL A 149 13.31 10.60 1.16
CA VAL A 149 14.11 9.71 2.02
C VAL A 149 13.28 8.48 2.35
N VAL A 150 13.84 7.28 2.18
CA VAL A 150 13.28 6.03 2.69
C VAL A 150 13.45 6.04 4.20
N PHE A 151 12.35 6.07 4.95
CA PHE A 151 12.38 6.12 6.42
C PHE A 151 11.87 4.84 7.08
N GLY A 152 11.52 3.85 6.27
CA GLY A 152 11.19 2.51 6.72
C GLY A 152 11.06 1.55 5.54
N VAL A 153 11.60 0.36 5.69
CA VAL A 153 11.48 -0.74 4.74
C VAL A 153 10.89 -1.95 5.46
N GLY A 154 9.72 -2.41 5.04
CA GLY A 154 9.06 -3.53 5.72
C GLY A 154 7.61 -3.71 5.31
N PHE A 155 6.69 -3.40 6.22
CA PHE A 155 5.23 -3.54 6.11
C PHE A 155 4.76 -4.86 5.46
N PHE A 156 4.69 -4.92 4.13
CA PHE A 156 4.39 -6.10 3.36
C PHE A 156 5.48 -6.30 2.31
N MET A 157 6.29 -7.35 2.46
CA MET A 157 7.38 -7.69 1.52
C MET A 157 8.34 -6.52 1.28
N ALA A 158 9.04 -6.03 2.32
CA ALA A 158 10.03 -4.95 2.21
C ALA A 158 9.54 -3.69 1.45
N LEU A 159 8.29 -3.30 1.67
CA LEU A 159 7.70 -2.09 1.11
C LEU A 159 8.47 -0.86 1.64
N PRO A 160 9.06 -0.02 0.76
CA PRO A 160 9.69 1.22 1.17
C PRO A 160 8.63 2.30 1.43
N VAL A 161 8.76 2.97 2.56
CA VAL A 161 8.00 4.17 2.91
C VAL A 161 8.91 5.39 2.78
N LEU A 162 8.44 6.36 2.00
CA LEU A 162 9.18 7.50 1.53
C LEU A 162 8.62 8.78 2.16
N LEU A 163 9.49 9.70 2.54
CA LEU A 163 9.10 11.02 3.04
C LEU A 163 9.88 12.09 2.28
N ALA A 164 9.19 13.14 1.83
CA ALA A 164 9.87 14.28 1.20
C ALA A 164 10.93 14.87 2.14
N ALA A 165 12.17 14.96 1.65
CA ALA A 165 13.30 15.54 2.38
C ALA A 165 13.00 17.01 2.70
N ASP A 166 12.52 17.76 1.71
CA ASP A 166 12.05 19.12 1.90
C ASP A 166 10.64 19.13 2.55
N PRO A 167 10.48 19.73 3.76
CA PRO A 167 9.20 19.75 4.45
C PRO A 167 8.09 20.51 3.70
N ARG A 168 8.43 21.43 2.79
CA ARG A 168 7.46 22.20 1.99
C ARG A 168 6.72 21.31 0.98
N GLN A 169 7.40 20.26 0.53
CA GLN A 169 6.89 19.26 -0.40
C GLN A 169 6.08 18.13 0.28
N ARG A 170 5.95 18.13 1.62
CA ARG A 170 5.15 17.14 2.37
C ARG A 170 3.65 17.44 2.27
N LEU A 171 3.01 16.91 1.22
CA LEU A 171 1.55 16.93 1.06
C LEU A 171 0.88 16.02 2.09
N ARG A 172 -0.33 16.37 2.54
CA ARG A 172 -1.12 15.52 3.45
C ARG A 172 -2.32 14.93 2.73
N CYS A 173 -2.57 13.64 2.94
CA CYS A 173 -3.68 12.94 2.32
C CYS A 173 -4.21 11.84 3.25
N PRO A 174 -5.51 11.75 3.54
CA PRO A 174 -6.04 10.59 4.27
C PRO A 174 -5.89 9.31 3.43
N LYS A 175 -5.93 8.16 4.11
CA LYS A 175 -5.99 6.85 3.45
C LYS A 175 -7.43 6.60 2.96
N MET A 176 -7.59 5.80 1.91
CA MET A 176 -8.90 5.33 1.44
C MET A 176 -9.66 4.59 2.54
N ASN A 177 -10.98 4.72 2.53
CA ASN A 177 -11.88 4.09 3.50
C ASN A 177 -13.06 3.41 2.79
N PRO A 178 -13.12 2.06 2.73
CA PRO A 178 -12.11 1.12 3.24
C PRO A 178 -10.82 1.11 2.39
N SER A 179 -9.75 0.51 2.91
CA SER A 179 -8.55 0.21 2.11
C SER A 179 -8.89 -0.72 0.95
N ARG A 180 -8.18 -0.59 -0.17
CA ARG A 180 -8.35 -1.46 -1.34
C ARG A 180 -7.93 -2.89 -1.03
N THR A 181 -8.65 -3.87 -1.59
CA THR A 181 -8.25 -5.29 -1.56
C THR A 181 -7.09 -5.59 -2.49
N TYR A 182 -6.92 -4.79 -3.54
CA TYR A 182 -5.87 -4.95 -4.56
C TYR A 182 -5.20 -3.60 -4.88
N THR A 183 -3.88 -3.62 -5.04
CA THR A 183 -3.02 -2.54 -5.52
C THR A 183 -1.88 -3.20 -6.30
N PRO A 184 -1.63 -2.78 -7.54
CA PRO A 184 -0.66 -3.46 -8.41
C PRO A 184 0.78 -3.23 -7.95
N GLN A 185 1.64 -4.22 -8.18
CA GLN A 185 3.09 -4.12 -8.02
C GLN A 185 3.63 -2.91 -8.78
N GLY A 186 4.49 -2.13 -8.12
CA GLY A 186 5.06 -0.91 -8.64
C GLY A 186 4.18 0.33 -8.44
N CYS A 187 2.97 0.21 -7.86
CA CYS A 187 2.14 1.38 -7.59
C CYS A 187 2.84 2.35 -6.64
N LEU A 188 3.08 3.56 -7.12
CA LEU A 188 3.48 4.72 -6.32
C LEU A 188 2.21 5.30 -5.70
N ALA A 189 2.16 5.36 -4.38
CA ALA A 189 0.97 5.80 -3.67
C ALA A 189 1.30 6.82 -2.56
N TRP A 190 0.37 7.70 -2.25
CA TRP A 190 0.50 8.75 -1.22
C TRP A 190 -0.51 8.56 -0.08
N GLY A 191 -0.05 8.65 1.17
CA GLY A 191 -0.91 8.53 2.35
C GLY A 191 -0.27 9.13 3.60
N GLY A 192 -1.06 9.85 4.37
CA GLY A 192 -0.56 10.77 5.37
C GLY A 192 0.36 11.80 4.70
N SER A 193 1.56 11.96 5.25
CA SER A 193 2.64 12.77 4.67
C SER A 193 3.66 11.98 3.87
N ALA A 194 3.40 10.69 3.63
CA ALA A 194 4.37 9.74 3.10
C ALA A 194 3.93 9.19 1.74
N MET A 195 4.91 8.72 0.98
CA MET A 195 4.71 7.91 -0.21
C MET A 195 5.11 6.46 0.08
N SER A 196 4.66 5.54 -0.76
CA SER A 196 5.08 4.15 -0.74
C SER A 196 5.19 3.61 -2.16
N ILE A 197 6.08 2.65 -2.37
CA ILE A 197 6.15 1.87 -3.62
C ILE A 197 5.68 0.46 -3.31
N CYS A 198 4.59 0.03 -3.94
CA CYS A 198 4.05 -1.31 -3.71
C CYS A 198 5.01 -2.38 -4.26
N PRO A 199 5.61 -3.25 -3.43
CA PRO A 199 6.67 -4.15 -3.89
C PRO A 199 6.14 -5.36 -4.66
N VAL A 200 4.89 -5.75 -4.39
CA VAL A 200 4.16 -6.87 -4.99
C VAL A 200 2.67 -6.49 -5.04
N ASP A 201 1.85 -7.25 -5.77
CA ASP A 201 0.40 -7.09 -5.73
C ASP A 201 -0.11 -7.31 -4.28
N ALA A 202 -0.77 -6.31 -3.71
CA ALA A 202 -1.16 -6.32 -2.30
C ALA A 202 -2.36 -5.41 -1.99
N PRO A 203 -3.08 -5.62 -0.87
CA PRO A 203 -4.03 -4.63 -0.36
C PRO A 203 -3.34 -3.30 -0.02
N GLY A 204 -4.03 -2.18 -0.17
CA GLY A 204 -3.43 -0.85 0.01
C GLY A 204 -4.43 0.26 0.30
N GLY A 205 -4.08 1.16 1.23
CA GLY A 205 -4.92 2.30 1.62
C GLY A 205 -4.43 3.66 1.11
N TYR A 206 -3.20 3.76 0.59
CA TYR A 206 -2.65 5.03 0.09
C TYR A 206 -3.28 5.38 -1.26
N MET A 207 -3.46 6.67 -1.58
CA MET A 207 -3.97 7.10 -2.88
C MET A 207 -2.97 6.72 -3.98
N PRO A 208 -3.33 5.89 -4.97
CA PRO A 208 -2.43 5.58 -6.06
C PRO A 208 -2.25 6.84 -6.93
N ILE A 209 -1.00 7.19 -7.20
CA ILE A 209 -0.65 8.41 -7.94
C ILE A 209 0.19 8.13 -9.18
N GLY A 210 0.69 6.91 -9.35
CA GLY A 210 1.51 6.53 -10.50
C GLY A 210 2.00 5.10 -10.41
N MET A 211 2.77 4.69 -11.41
CA MET A 211 3.47 3.42 -11.46
C MET A 211 4.98 3.67 -11.59
N THR A 212 5.77 2.96 -10.79
CA THR A 212 7.22 3.00 -10.76
C THR A 212 7.78 1.59 -10.55
N MET A 213 9.09 1.46 -10.40
CA MET A 213 9.75 0.16 -10.29
C MET A 213 9.63 -0.38 -8.86
N PRO A 214 9.15 -1.62 -8.67
CA PRO A 214 9.15 -2.27 -7.36
C PRO A 214 10.59 -2.48 -6.87
N GLY A 215 10.78 -2.74 -5.57
CA GLY A 215 12.10 -2.88 -4.95
C GLY A 215 12.43 -4.28 -4.45
N VAL A 216 11.71 -5.32 -4.88
CA VAL A 216 11.80 -6.66 -4.30
C VAL A 216 11.87 -7.75 -5.36
N ASP A 217 12.82 -8.66 -5.16
CA ASP A 217 12.91 -9.91 -5.88
C ASP A 217 12.77 -11.08 -4.91
N ILE A 218 11.59 -11.71 -4.88
CA ILE A 218 11.20 -12.71 -3.87
C ILE A 218 12.21 -13.86 -3.77
N PHE A 219 12.83 -14.24 -4.88
CA PHE A 219 13.80 -15.34 -4.91
C PHE A 219 15.25 -14.90 -4.77
N GLY A 220 15.52 -13.59 -4.79
CA GLY A 220 16.87 -13.02 -4.69
C GLY A 220 17.82 -13.51 -5.78
N THR A 221 17.31 -13.73 -7.00
CA THR A 221 18.07 -14.27 -8.15
C THR A 221 18.44 -13.21 -9.17
N LYS A 222 17.74 -12.07 -9.18
CA LYS A 222 18.00 -10.96 -10.09
C LYS A 222 19.27 -10.21 -9.69
N SER A 223 19.89 -9.54 -10.68
CA SER A 223 21.08 -8.72 -10.44
C SER A 223 20.79 -7.62 -9.39
N GLY A 224 21.67 -7.49 -8.39
CA GLY A 224 21.51 -6.56 -7.27
C GLY A 224 20.75 -7.10 -6.07
N PHE A 225 20.19 -8.32 -6.16
CA PHE A 225 19.49 -8.99 -5.06
C PHE A 225 20.24 -10.26 -4.64
N THR A 226 20.05 -10.67 -3.39
CA THR A 226 20.54 -11.97 -2.88
C THR A 226 19.43 -12.68 -2.11
N LYS A 227 19.63 -13.96 -1.75
CA LYS A 227 18.65 -14.71 -0.94
C LYS A 227 18.50 -14.11 0.46
N GLU A 228 19.59 -13.56 0.98
CA GLU A 228 19.66 -12.91 2.29
C GLU A 228 19.11 -11.49 2.24
N GLN A 229 19.12 -10.87 1.05
CA GLN A 229 18.63 -9.52 0.81
C GLN A 229 17.79 -9.47 -0.49
N PRO A 230 16.55 -9.98 -0.47
CA PRO A 230 15.62 -9.92 -1.60
C PRO A 230 15.01 -8.53 -1.83
N TRP A 231 15.53 -7.47 -1.20
CA TRP A 231 15.06 -6.09 -1.33
C TRP A 231 16.21 -5.13 -1.67
N ILE A 232 15.95 -4.09 -2.46
CA ILE A 232 16.99 -3.16 -2.91
C ILE A 232 17.07 -1.87 -2.09
N PHE A 233 15.94 -1.37 -1.60
CA PHE A 233 15.86 -0.13 -0.82
C PHE A 233 16.21 -0.38 0.64
N GLN A 234 16.96 0.52 1.23
CA GLN A 234 17.34 0.50 2.63
C GLN A 234 16.88 1.78 3.33
N ASP A 235 16.79 1.73 4.66
CA ASP A 235 16.56 2.92 5.47
C ASP A 235 17.64 3.97 5.15
N MET A 236 17.21 5.23 5.03
CA MET A 236 18.00 6.41 4.65
C MET A 236 18.39 6.54 3.19
N ASP A 237 18.11 5.56 2.33
CA ASP A 237 18.21 5.75 0.88
C ASP A 237 17.36 6.91 0.42
N THR A 238 17.71 7.51 -0.71
CA THR A 238 16.87 8.55 -1.31
C THR A 238 16.36 8.13 -2.67
N VAL A 239 15.17 8.63 -3.01
CA VAL A 239 14.48 8.32 -4.25
C VAL A 239 14.06 9.61 -4.92
N GLU A 240 14.39 9.74 -6.19
CA GLU A 240 13.88 10.73 -7.13
C GLU A 240 13.21 10.04 -8.31
N PHE A 241 12.36 10.78 -9.02
CA PHE A 241 11.58 10.27 -10.12
C PHE A 241 11.83 11.03 -11.42
N TYR A 242 11.84 10.32 -12.54
CA TYR A 242 11.84 10.91 -13.88
C TYR A 242 10.65 10.39 -14.68
N ASP A 243 10.01 11.29 -15.44
CA ASP A 243 8.81 10.99 -16.22
C ASP A 243 9.14 10.04 -17.38
N VAL A 244 8.29 9.03 -17.59
CA VAL A 244 8.36 8.11 -18.73
C VAL A 244 6.94 7.87 -19.27
N THR A 245 6.83 7.41 -20.52
CA THR A 245 5.54 6.99 -21.07
C THR A 245 5.09 5.64 -20.49
N GLU A 246 3.82 5.27 -20.72
CA GLU A 246 3.30 3.95 -20.30
C GLU A 246 4.08 2.80 -20.99
N GLU A 247 4.42 2.96 -22.27
CA GLU A 247 5.16 1.96 -23.04
C GLU A 247 6.60 1.81 -22.54
N GLU A 248 7.26 2.93 -22.21
CA GLU A 248 8.60 2.92 -21.62
C GLU A 248 8.59 2.25 -20.25
N TYR A 249 7.59 2.56 -19.41
CA TYR A 249 7.40 1.90 -18.12
C TYR A 249 7.21 0.39 -18.27
N ASP A 250 6.33 -0.05 -19.17
CA ASP A 250 6.08 -1.48 -19.39
C ASP A 250 7.34 -2.19 -19.92
N ALA A 251 8.13 -1.56 -20.79
CA ALA A 251 9.41 -2.08 -21.24
C ALA A 251 10.40 -2.29 -20.07
N GLU A 252 10.53 -1.30 -19.19
CA GLU A 252 11.39 -1.43 -17.99
C GLU A 252 10.84 -2.49 -17.01
N MET A 253 9.52 -2.61 -16.88
CA MET A 253 8.90 -3.65 -16.07
C MET A 253 9.15 -5.06 -16.65
N MET A 254 9.18 -5.22 -17.97
CA MET A 254 9.59 -6.46 -18.63
C MET A 254 11.07 -6.78 -18.37
N ARG A 255 11.95 -5.78 -18.39
CA ARG A 255 13.36 -5.95 -17.98
C ARG A 255 13.46 -6.39 -16.53
N PHE A 256 12.64 -5.83 -15.65
CA PHE A 256 12.66 -6.19 -14.23
C PHE A 256 12.17 -7.63 -13.99
N LYS A 257 11.14 -8.06 -14.71
CA LYS A 257 10.64 -9.45 -14.65
C LYS A 257 11.66 -10.45 -15.19
N SER A 258 12.38 -10.11 -16.26
CA SER A 258 13.44 -10.96 -16.83
C SER A 258 14.77 -10.91 -16.07
N GLY A 259 14.90 -10.05 -15.06
CA GLY A 259 16.14 -9.89 -14.27
C GLY A 259 17.23 -9.06 -14.95
N SER A 260 16.91 -8.38 -16.05
CA SER A 260 17.83 -7.55 -16.84
C SER A 260 17.75 -6.05 -16.52
N TYR A 261 16.78 -5.64 -15.70
CA TYR A 261 16.66 -4.26 -15.24
C TYR A 261 17.83 -3.87 -14.34
N LYS A 262 18.38 -2.67 -14.55
CA LYS A 262 19.45 -2.10 -13.73
C LYS A 262 18.97 -0.81 -13.11
N TYR A 263 18.90 -0.78 -11.78
CA TYR A 263 18.58 0.45 -11.07
C TYR A 263 19.65 1.51 -11.33
N ARG A 264 19.21 2.75 -11.51
CA ARG A 264 20.10 3.92 -11.55
C ARG A 264 20.38 4.33 -10.12
N VAL A 265 21.52 3.88 -9.59
CA VAL A 265 21.95 4.10 -8.21
C VAL A 265 23.24 4.90 -8.18
N GLN A 266 23.35 5.85 -7.25
CA GLN A 266 24.56 6.61 -6.96
C GLN A 266 24.83 6.56 -5.46
N GLU A 267 26.09 6.33 -5.06
CA GLU A 267 26.49 6.46 -3.66
C GLU A 267 26.42 7.92 -3.23
N SER A 268 25.88 8.17 -2.03
CA SER A 268 25.74 9.50 -1.47
C SER A 268 25.78 9.44 0.05
N THR A 269 25.67 10.61 0.68
CA THR A 269 25.77 10.75 2.13
C THR A 269 24.71 11.73 2.62
N PHE A 270 23.95 11.32 3.64
CA PHE A 270 22.90 12.16 4.23
C PHE A 270 23.52 12.95 5.37
N ASP A 271 23.59 14.26 5.21
CA ASP A 271 24.03 15.18 6.24
C ASP A 271 22.83 15.62 7.10
N LEU A 272 22.79 15.17 8.36
CA LEU A 272 21.75 15.59 9.30
C LEU A 272 21.84 17.08 9.63
N ALA A 273 23.03 17.68 9.63
CA ALA A 273 23.20 19.10 9.91
C ALA A 273 22.56 19.94 8.79
N GLU A 274 22.85 19.60 7.53
CA GLU A 274 22.22 20.24 6.37
C GLU A 274 20.70 20.12 6.42
N HIS A 275 20.20 18.92 6.72
CA HIS A 275 18.76 18.70 6.86
C HIS A 275 18.14 19.53 7.99
N ASN A 276 18.79 19.59 9.16
CA ASN A 276 18.31 20.35 10.30
C ASN A 276 18.29 21.86 10.02
N GLU A 277 19.26 22.39 9.28
CA GLU A 277 19.25 23.78 8.83
C GLU A 277 18.15 24.05 7.80
N LEU A 278 17.87 23.09 6.89
CA LEU A 278 16.71 23.17 6.00
C LEU A 278 15.38 23.23 6.78
N LEU A 279 15.21 22.39 7.81
CA LEU A 279 14.02 22.39 8.66
C LEU A 279 13.83 23.74 9.38
N LYS A 280 14.90 24.31 9.92
CA LYS A 280 14.85 25.63 10.61
C LYS A 280 14.55 26.76 9.64
N SER A 281 15.28 26.83 8.52
CA SER A 281 15.17 27.92 7.55
C SER A 281 13.83 27.95 6.82
N THR A 282 13.13 26.80 6.71
CA THR A 282 11.83 26.70 6.04
C THR A 282 10.64 26.68 7.00
N ALA A 283 10.85 26.77 8.32
CA ALA A 283 9.81 26.58 9.33
C ALA A 283 8.59 27.51 9.14
N ASP A 284 8.82 28.80 8.91
CA ASP A 284 7.75 29.79 8.73
C ASP A 284 6.97 29.59 7.42
N GLU A 285 7.68 29.20 6.35
CA GLU A 285 7.08 28.88 5.05
C GLU A 285 6.18 27.63 5.19
N VAL A 286 6.69 26.58 5.84
CA VAL A 286 5.95 25.35 6.12
C VAL A 286 4.72 25.64 6.98
N ALA A 287 4.85 26.45 8.04
CA ALA A 287 3.73 26.82 8.89
C ALA A 287 2.62 27.54 8.09
N SER A 288 3.02 28.43 7.18
CA SER A 288 2.09 29.14 6.29
C SER A 288 1.38 28.18 5.32
N LEU A 289 2.12 27.26 4.69
CA LEU A 289 1.55 26.23 3.81
C LEU A 289 0.57 25.31 4.55
N LEU A 290 0.93 24.86 5.76
CA LEU A 290 0.08 24.00 6.58
C LEU A 290 -1.22 24.68 6.98
N LYS A 291 -1.19 26.00 7.25
CA LYS A 291 -2.41 26.76 7.57
C LYS A 291 -3.37 26.83 6.38
N VAL A 292 -2.86 27.02 5.17
CA VAL A 292 -3.68 27.04 3.95
C VAL A 292 -4.24 25.65 3.65
N ARG A 293 -3.37 24.63 3.62
CA ARG A 293 -3.74 23.23 3.35
C ARG A 293 -4.70 22.68 4.40
N GLY A 294 -4.54 23.05 5.68
CA GLY A 294 -5.40 22.60 6.78
C GLY A 294 -6.87 22.99 6.58
N LYS A 295 -7.14 24.22 6.11
CA LYS A 295 -8.51 24.66 5.81
C LYS A 295 -9.15 23.82 4.71
N LEU A 296 -8.42 23.56 3.63
CA LEU A 296 -8.89 22.73 2.52
C LEU A 296 -9.15 21.29 2.95
N GLN A 297 -8.31 20.76 3.84
CA GLN A 297 -8.48 19.43 4.43
C GLN A 297 -9.73 19.33 5.30
N ASP A 298 -10.00 20.34 6.13
CA ASP A 298 -11.20 20.39 6.97
C ASP A 298 -12.47 20.42 6.11
N GLU A 299 -12.48 21.25 5.06
CA GLU A 299 -13.60 21.32 4.11
C GLU A 299 -13.82 19.98 3.38
N MET A 300 -12.75 19.33 2.93
CA MET A 300 -12.84 18.01 2.29
C MET A 300 -13.29 16.92 3.26
N ALA A 301 -12.87 16.96 4.53
CA ALA A 301 -13.29 16.01 5.54
C ALA A 301 -14.80 16.10 5.82
N ILE A 302 -15.37 17.32 5.83
CA ILE A 302 -16.81 17.53 5.97
C ILE A 302 -17.57 16.93 4.78
N LYS A 303 -17.10 17.16 3.55
CA LYS A 303 -17.69 16.58 2.34
C LYS A 303 -17.63 15.05 2.36
N GLU A 304 -16.48 14.48 2.70
CA GLU A 304 -16.28 13.04 2.78
C GLU A 304 -17.18 12.39 3.83
N LYS A 305 -17.35 13.04 5.00
CA LYS A 305 -18.27 12.55 6.04
C LYS A 305 -19.71 12.45 5.53
N LYS A 306 -20.15 13.41 4.72
CA LYS A 306 -21.49 13.40 4.11
C LYS A 306 -21.63 12.25 3.10
N ILE A 307 -20.68 12.11 2.18
CA ILE A 307 -20.70 11.04 1.17
C ILE A 307 -20.63 9.65 1.83
N LEU A 308 -19.84 9.52 2.90
CA LEU A 308 -19.76 8.28 3.67
C LEU A 308 -21.10 7.93 4.31
N GLN A 309 -21.80 8.91 4.89
CA GLN A 309 -23.11 8.70 5.49
C GLN A 309 -24.14 8.26 4.44
N GLU A 310 -24.21 8.94 3.30
CA GLU A 310 -25.11 8.60 2.19
C GLU A 310 -24.85 7.18 1.67
N TRP A 311 -23.59 6.77 1.56
CA TRP A 311 -23.22 5.42 1.15
C TRP A 311 -23.61 4.35 2.18
N LEU A 312 -23.41 4.61 3.48
CA LEU A 312 -23.80 3.69 4.55
C LEU A 312 -25.34 3.50 4.60
N GLU A 313 -26.10 4.57 4.38
CA GLU A 313 -27.56 4.52 4.30
C GLU A 313 -28.03 3.71 3.07
N SER A 314 -27.41 3.93 1.91
CA SER A 314 -27.66 3.15 0.69
C SER A 314 -27.36 1.66 0.88
N LYS A 315 -26.24 1.31 1.52
CA LYS A 315 -25.89 -0.08 1.86
C LYS A 315 -26.89 -0.74 2.81
N ALA A 316 -27.45 0.02 3.77
CA ALA A 316 -28.45 -0.50 4.68
C ALA A 316 -29.79 -0.79 3.97
N ALA A 317 -30.14 0.01 2.96
CA ALA A 317 -31.38 -0.15 2.18
C ALA A 317 -31.30 -1.25 1.09
N GLY A 318 -30.12 -1.54 0.55
CA GLY A 318 -29.93 -2.42 -0.61
C GLY A 318 -29.97 -3.94 -0.38
N ASN A 319 -30.33 -4.42 0.82
CA ASN A 319 -30.31 -5.86 1.15
C ASN A 319 -31.58 -6.65 0.74
N GLU A 320 -32.52 -6.04 0.00
CA GLU A 320 -33.79 -6.67 -0.38
C GLU A 320 -33.98 -6.70 -1.91
N ILE A 321 -33.33 -7.63 -2.61
CA ILE A 321 -33.80 -8.09 -3.92
C ILE A 321 -33.71 -9.61 -3.95
N LEU A 322 -34.82 -10.24 -3.56
CA LEU A 322 -35.17 -11.62 -3.90
C LEU A 322 -35.92 -11.55 -5.23
N ASP A 323 -35.22 -11.77 -6.34
CA ASP A 323 -35.91 -12.02 -7.61
C ASP A 323 -36.50 -13.42 -7.56
N ASP A 324 -37.82 -13.51 -7.64
CA ASP A 324 -38.56 -14.76 -7.77
C ASP A 324 -38.05 -15.49 -9.03
N ILE A 325 -37.48 -16.69 -8.84
CA ILE A 325 -36.99 -17.53 -9.94
C ILE A 325 -38.23 -18.18 -10.57
N ASN A 326 -39.00 -17.39 -11.32
CA ASN A 326 -40.08 -17.92 -12.13
C ASN A 326 -39.51 -18.33 -13.49
N THR A 327 -39.07 -19.58 -13.59
CA THR A 327 -38.66 -20.18 -14.86
C THR A 327 -39.80 -21.05 -15.38
N ASP A 328 -40.28 -20.81 -16.60
CA ASP A 328 -41.24 -21.66 -17.32
C ASP A 328 -40.70 -23.08 -17.64
N ASN A 329 -39.46 -23.38 -17.21
CA ASN A 329 -38.77 -24.64 -17.42
C ASN A 329 -38.97 -25.58 -16.20
N PRO A 330 -39.46 -26.81 -16.37
CA PRO A 330 -39.63 -27.76 -15.28
C PRO A 330 -38.31 -28.29 -14.68
N ASN A 331 -37.14 -28.03 -15.29
CA ASN A 331 -35.83 -28.39 -14.71
C ASN A 331 -34.71 -27.41 -15.14
N PRO A 332 -34.66 -26.18 -14.61
CA PRO A 332 -33.60 -25.22 -14.92
C PRO A 332 -32.26 -25.68 -14.35
N HIS A 333 -31.17 -25.54 -15.12
CA HIS A 333 -29.83 -25.66 -14.55
C HIS A 333 -29.45 -24.32 -13.93
N ILE A 334 -29.35 -24.29 -12.62
CA ILE A 334 -29.01 -23.09 -11.85
C ILE A 334 -27.51 -23.11 -11.57
N VAL A 335 -26.85 -21.98 -11.84
CA VAL A 335 -25.47 -21.75 -11.41
C VAL A 335 -25.53 -20.83 -10.20
N GLU A 336 -25.07 -21.35 -9.06
CA GLU A 336 -25.13 -20.68 -7.76
C GLU A 336 -23.76 -20.13 -7.34
N SER A 337 -23.76 -19.19 -6.39
CA SER A 337 -22.53 -18.74 -5.77
C SER A 337 -22.00 -19.80 -4.80
N PRO A 338 -20.74 -20.25 -4.89
CA PRO A 338 -20.21 -21.24 -3.95
C PRO A 338 -19.93 -20.63 -2.57
N VAL A 339 -19.82 -19.30 -2.46
CA VAL A 339 -19.40 -18.60 -1.24
C VAL A 339 -20.13 -17.26 -1.08
N ASN A 340 -20.04 -16.68 0.13
CA ASN A 340 -20.43 -15.29 0.33
C ASN A 340 -19.41 -14.37 -0.37
N ALA A 341 -19.87 -13.53 -1.31
CA ALA A 341 -19.00 -12.73 -2.16
C ALA A 341 -19.67 -11.43 -2.63
N ASN A 342 -18.86 -10.53 -3.17
CA ASN A 342 -19.35 -9.42 -4.00
C ASN A 342 -19.19 -9.78 -5.48
N VAL A 343 -20.14 -9.40 -6.31
CA VAL A 343 -20.12 -9.68 -7.76
C VAL A 343 -19.31 -8.58 -8.43
N TRP A 344 -18.19 -8.95 -9.07
CA TRP A 344 -17.29 -7.98 -9.71
C TRP A 344 -17.63 -7.77 -11.18
N LYS A 345 -17.71 -8.85 -11.97
CA LYS A 345 -17.97 -8.78 -13.42
C LYS A 345 -18.95 -9.85 -13.84
N VAL A 346 -19.84 -9.49 -14.76
CA VAL A 346 -20.79 -10.41 -15.40
C VAL A 346 -20.62 -10.27 -16.92
N PRO A 347 -19.69 -11.01 -17.55
CA PRO A 347 -19.38 -10.87 -18.98
C PRO A 347 -20.44 -11.45 -19.93
N VAL A 348 -21.48 -12.12 -19.41
CA VAL A 348 -22.53 -12.76 -20.22
C VAL A 348 -23.85 -12.00 -20.07
N LYS A 349 -24.71 -12.11 -21.08
CA LYS A 349 -26.06 -11.53 -21.11
C LYS A 349 -27.11 -12.62 -21.26
N ASP A 350 -28.35 -12.24 -20.99
CA ASP A 350 -29.50 -13.06 -21.33
C ASP A 350 -29.45 -13.48 -22.81
N ARG A 351 -29.73 -14.75 -23.06
CA ARG A 351 -29.74 -15.43 -24.37
C ARG A 351 -28.38 -15.70 -24.99
N ASP A 352 -27.27 -15.42 -24.30
CA ASP A 352 -25.94 -15.80 -24.78
C ASP A 352 -25.77 -17.32 -24.82
N VAL A 353 -25.09 -17.80 -25.87
CA VAL A 353 -24.69 -19.21 -26.00
C VAL A 353 -23.30 -19.38 -25.38
N ILE A 354 -23.23 -20.23 -24.36
CA ILE A 354 -22.04 -20.47 -23.55
C ILE A 354 -21.54 -21.92 -23.72
N ARG A 355 -20.25 -22.13 -23.47
CA ARG A 355 -19.57 -23.43 -23.61
C ARG A 355 -18.98 -23.89 -22.28
N ALA A 356 -18.68 -25.18 -22.19
CA ALA A 356 -17.99 -25.79 -21.05
C ALA A 356 -16.77 -24.95 -20.60
N GLY A 357 -16.68 -24.64 -19.31
CA GLY A 357 -15.59 -23.86 -18.72
C GLY A 357 -15.60 -22.36 -19.03
N GLN A 358 -16.59 -21.84 -19.78
CA GLN A 358 -16.70 -20.41 -20.04
C GLN A 358 -17.07 -19.63 -18.77
N LYS A 359 -16.39 -18.52 -18.51
CA LYS A 359 -16.67 -17.62 -17.39
C LYS A 359 -18.02 -16.91 -17.55
N LEU A 360 -18.86 -17.00 -16.53
CA LEU A 360 -20.19 -16.42 -16.44
C LEU A 360 -20.20 -15.20 -15.52
N ALA A 361 -19.50 -15.28 -14.38
CA ALA A 361 -19.26 -14.18 -13.47
C ALA A 361 -17.85 -14.26 -12.88
N ILE A 362 -17.38 -13.14 -12.34
CA ILE A 362 -16.22 -13.08 -11.46
C ILE A 362 -16.69 -12.49 -10.13
N LEU A 363 -16.52 -13.23 -9.05
CA LEU A 363 -16.84 -12.80 -7.70
C LEU A 363 -15.56 -12.38 -6.96
N GLU A 364 -15.70 -11.57 -5.91
CA GLU A 364 -14.65 -11.26 -4.96
C GLU A 364 -15.07 -11.73 -3.56
N ALA A 365 -14.34 -12.71 -3.03
CA ALA A 365 -14.47 -13.16 -1.65
C ALA A 365 -13.09 -13.36 -1.04
N MET A 366 -12.94 -13.02 0.24
CA MET A 366 -11.67 -13.19 0.97
C MET A 366 -10.45 -12.53 0.26
N LYS A 367 -10.68 -11.41 -0.44
CA LYS A 367 -9.68 -10.67 -1.25
C LYS A 367 -9.14 -11.42 -2.46
N MET A 368 -9.84 -12.47 -2.90
CA MET A 368 -9.51 -13.26 -4.08
C MET A 368 -10.61 -13.16 -5.13
N GLU A 369 -10.21 -13.27 -6.39
CA GLU A 369 -11.13 -13.44 -7.51
C GLU A 369 -11.58 -14.89 -7.59
N ILE A 370 -12.87 -15.11 -7.76
CA ILE A 370 -13.48 -16.43 -7.92
C ILE A 370 -14.24 -16.41 -9.24
N ASP A 371 -13.67 -17.09 -10.23
CA ASP A 371 -14.33 -17.28 -11.52
C ASP A 371 -15.49 -18.28 -11.36
N ILE A 372 -16.69 -17.86 -11.74
CA ILE A 372 -17.86 -18.73 -11.87
C ILE A 372 -17.95 -19.15 -13.32
N CYS A 373 -17.65 -20.41 -13.60
CA CYS A 373 -17.65 -20.98 -14.94
C CYS A 373 -18.84 -21.92 -15.15
N LEU A 374 -19.24 -22.10 -16.41
CA LEU A 374 -20.12 -23.20 -16.77
C LEU A 374 -19.42 -24.53 -16.49
N ASP A 375 -20.15 -25.47 -15.88
CA ASP A 375 -19.67 -26.82 -15.59
C ASP A 375 -19.05 -27.47 -16.86
N ALA A 376 -17.87 -28.07 -16.69
CA ALA A 376 -17.14 -28.73 -17.76
C ALA A 376 -17.92 -29.87 -18.42
N HIS A 377 -18.89 -30.45 -17.72
CA HIS A 377 -19.77 -31.50 -18.25
C HIS A 377 -20.87 -30.98 -19.18
N ILE A 378 -21.01 -29.66 -19.33
CA ILE A 378 -22.02 -29.03 -20.19
C ILE A 378 -21.32 -28.45 -21.43
N GLU A 379 -21.28 -29.22 -22.52
CA GLU A 379 -20.61 -28.79 -23.77
C GLU A 379 -21.14 -27.45 -24.29
N LYS A 380 -22.47 -27.26 -24.21
CA LYS A 380 -23.15 -26.07 -24.71
C LYS A 380 -24.43 -25.80 -23.92
N ALA A 381 -24.64 -24.54 -23.55
CA ALA A 381 -25.87 -24.07 -22.92
C ALA A 381 -26.23 -22.66 -23.40
N THR A 382 -27.47 -22.24 -23.13
CA THR A 382 -27.92 -20.86 -23.30
C THR A 382 -28.24 -20.25 -21.94
N VAL A 383 -27.74 -19.03 -21.68
CA VAL A 383 -28.13 -18.24 -20.51
C VAL A 383 -29.58 -17.83 -20.68
N GLN A 384 -30.49 -18.39 -19.90
CA GLN A 384 -31.90 -18.01 -19.94
C GLN A 384 -32.12 -16.67 -19.24
N LYS A 385 -31.52 -16.52 -18.04
CA LYS A 385 -31.64 -15.32 -17.23
C LYS A 385 -30.39 -15.11 -16.37
N VAL A 386 -29.88 -13.89 -16.36
CA VAL A 386 -28.89 -13.40 -15.41
C VAL A 386 -29.62 -12.86 -14.18
N LEU A 387 -29.29 -13.39 -12.99
CA LEU A 387 -29.96 -13.05 -11.72
C LEU A 387 -29.11 -12.13 -10.83
N THR A 388 -27.99 -11.64 -11.35
CA THR A 388 -27.04 -10.82 -10.60
C THR A 388 -26.40 -9.77 -11.48
N GLN A 389 -25.99 -8.66 -10.87
CA GLN A 389 -25.31 -7.55 -11.50
C GLN A 389 -24.02 -7.20 -10.74
N PRO A 390 -23.05 -6.53 -11.40
CA PRO A 390 -21.89 -5.98 -10.69
C PRO A 390 -22.31 -5.14 -9.47
N SER A 391 -21.51 -5.21 -8.41
CA SER A 391 -21.76 -4.59 -7.09
C SER A 391 -22.80 -5.27 -6.19
N ASP A 392 -23.48 -6.33 -6.64
CA ASP A 392 -24.32 -7.15 -5.76
C ASP A 392 -23.49 -7.87 -4.68
N THR A 393 -24.06 -8.02 -3.49
CA THR A 393 -23.55 -8.94 -2.46
C THR A 393 -24.40 -10.22 -2.49
N VAL A 394 -23.72 -11.35 -2.66
CA VAL A 394 -24.35 -12.68 -2.76
C VAL A 394 -23.91 -13.56 -1.60
N VAL A 395 -24.83 -14.39 -1.11
CA VAL A 395 -24.52 -15.45 -0.14
C VAL A 395 -24.21 -16.75 -0.87
N SER A 396 -23.53 -17.69 -0.19
CA SER A 396 -23.36 -19.06 -0.68
C SER A 396 -24.72 -19.67 -1.04
N GLU A 397 -24.75 -20.47 -2.10
CA GLU A 397 -25.93 -21.11 -2.69
C GLU A 397 -26.94 -20.14 -3.32
N ARG A 398 -26.68 -18.82 -3.33
CA ARG A 398 -27.54 -17.88 -4.05
C ARG A 398 -27.46 -18.13 -5.57
N PRO A 399 -28.60 -18.33 -6.26
CA PRO A 399 -28.65 -18.42 -7.72
C PRO A 399 -28.11 -17.16 -8.40
N LEU A 400 -27.17 -17.34 -9.33
CA LEU A 400 -26.56 -16.26 -10.13
C LEU A 400 -27.04 -16.28 -11.58
N PHE A 401 -27.22 -17.47 -12.15
CA PHE A 401 -27.66 -17.66 -13.53
C PHE A 401 -28.64 -18.82 -13.65
N VAL A 402 -29.59 -18.69 -14.56
CA VAL A 402 -30.38 -19.79 -15.08
C VAL A 402 -29.86 -20.14 -16.46
N VAL A 403 -29.44 -21.39 -16.67
CA VAL A 403 -28.97 -21.89 -17.97
C VAL A 403 -29.84 -23.05 -18.46
N SER A 404 -30.07 -23.10 -19.76
CA SER A 404 -30.69 -24.23 -20.43
C SER A 404 -29.65 -25.02 -21.17
N LYS A 405 -29.58 -26.32 -20.90
CA LYS A 405 -28.83 -27.24 -21.76
C LYS A 405 -29.51 -27.33 -23.13
N PHE A 406 -28.69 -27.53 -24.16
CA PHE A 406 -29.17 -27.95 -25.47
C PHE A 406 -29.44 -29.46 -25.49
#